data_AF-A0A6I7QVV7-F1
#
_entry.id   AF-A0A6I7QVV7-F1
#
_cell.length_a   1.000
_cell.length_b   1.000
_cell.length_c   1.000
_cell.angle_alpha   90.00
_cell.angle_beta   90.00
_cell.angle_gamma   90.00
#
_symmetry.space_group_name_H-M   'P 1'
#
loop_
_entity.id
_entity.type
_entity.pdbx_description
1 polymer ?
#
loop_
_entity_poly.entity_id
_entity_poly.type
_entity_poly.pdbx_seq_one_letter_code
_entity_poly.pdbx_strand_id
1 'polypeptide(L)'
;MKATRIGILVTVLLFVAFSATAGSGVRTLINGERAPFLFAVIPPDRLVVPQSESSVARALQHARNDLRLVAPEGMVPIGIDEGILVGYFDGPASGLSLRAVVIPLGADESPVTVDRSRIIRVGGTAMQLPPWEIPSWSEPVMVDGLASDWEEERPVAAYGATDLPVRLEQASQGERLDPEESFFWRMGGTAVRRVYLLDGRDRWFVALRTDGPILNNTGYHLRVVTEEEPRKTILEFSLLVDGRSGPVVYRVIRGTEVPGLEPAPMRWAGQYALHDNFLEMEIDRALLRRYLRDADALGENTVTLDFAGSHRTTSRAEHFVLGSFPLPESLIAP
;
A
#
# COMPACT_ATOMS: atom_id res chain seq x y z
N MET A 1 22.57 18.30 -28.43
CA MET A 1 22.48 16.93 -27.86
C MET A 1 23.10 16.90 -26.48
N LYS A 2 22.28 16.85 -25.42
CA LYS A 2 22.60 16.37 -24.07
C LYS A 2 21.32 16.44 -23.23
N ALA A 3 20.45 15.44 -23.42
CA ALA A 3 19.32 15.18 -22.54
C ALA A 3 19.55 13.80 -21.93
N THR A 4 20.25 13.76 -20.80
CA THR A 4 20.44 12.55 -20.00
C THR A 4 20.72 13.01 -18.58
N ARG A 5 20.02 12.41 -17.60
CA ARG A 5 20.16 12.57 -16.12
C ARG A 5 19.12 13.40 -15.37
N ILE A 6 17.81 13.23 -15.63
CA ILE A 6 16.77 13.64 -14.66
C ILE A 6 15.91 12.45 -14.17
N GLY A 7 15.91 11.30 -14.87
CA GLY A 7 15.10 10.14 -14.48
C GLY A 7 15.55 9.35 -13.23
N ILE A 8 16.76 9.59 -12.69
CA ILE A 8 17.30 8.82 -11.54
C ILE A 8 17.01 9.53 -10.20
N LEU A 9 16.64 10.82 -10.21
CA LEU A 9 16.52 11.60 -8.97
C LEU A 9 15.25 11.27 -8.16
N VAL A 10 14.17 10.80 -8.81
CA VAL A 10 12.87 10.58 -8.14
C VAL A 10 12.80 9.24 -7.39
N THR A 11 13.42 8.17 -7.92
CA THR A 11 13.50 6.88 -7.22
C THR A 11 14.36 6.97 -5.96
N VAL A 12 15.43 7.77 -6.00
CA VAL A 12 16.29 8.02 -4.83
C VAL A 12 15.58 8.89 -3.79
N LEU A 13 14.74 9.85 -4.21
CA LEU A 13 13.97 10.69 -3.28
C LEU A 13 12.91 9.91 -2.49
N LEU A 14 12.29 8.87 -3.08
CA LEU A 14 11.36 7.98 -2.37
C LEU A 14 12.09 7.10 -1.34
N PHE A 15 13.30 6.62 -1.67
CA PHE A 15 14.12 5.83 -0.75
C PHE A 15 14.68 6.68 0.41
N VAL A 16 15.06 7.93 0.15
CA VAL A 16 15.62 8.86 1.15
C VAL A 16 14.54 9.47 2.06
N ALA A 17 13.30 9.65 1.56
CA ALA A 17 12.19 10.14 2.38
C ALA A 17 11.75 9.16 3.49
N PHE A 18 12.01 7.85 3.32
CA PHE A 18 11.75 6.85 4.36
C PHE A 18 12.76 6.89 5.50
N SER A 19 14.03 7.18 5.22
CA SER A 19 15.07 7.24 6.26
C SER A 19 14.92 8.44 7.19
N ALA A 20 14.26 9.52 6.74
CA ALA A 20 14.24 10.80 7.45
C ALA A 20 13.08 10.99 8.45
N THR A 21 12.10 10.07 8.50
CA THR A 21 10.97 10.15 9.47
C THR A 21 11.08 9.16 10.63
N ALA A 22 12.18 8.40 10.72
CA ALA A 22 12.43 7.47 11.82
C ALA A 22 12.94 8.21 13.08
N GLY A 23 12.01 8.82 13.82
CA GLY A 23 12.20 8.94 15.26
C GLY A 23 12.24 7.52 15.85
N SER A 24 13.37 7.17 16.49
CA SER A 24 13.63 5.94 17.27
C SER A 24 13.22 4.59 16.64
N GLY A 25 14.20 3.82 16.16
CA GLY A 25 14.10 2.33 16.16
C GLY A 25 13.12 1.66 15.20
N VAL A 26 12.68 2.33 14.13
CA VAL A 26 11.82 1.71 13.11
C VAL A 26 12.69 1.22 11.95
N ARG A 27 12.75 -0.10 11.76
CA ARG A 27 13.41 -0.74 10.62
C ARG A 27 12.43 -0.95 9.48
N THR A 28 12.94 -1.17 8.27
CA THR A 28 12.13 -1.52 7.10
C THR A 28 12.46 -2.93 6.66
N LEU A 29 11.41 -3.75 6.48
CA LEU A 29 11.46 -5.03 5.79
C LEU A 29 11.12 -4.81 4.31
N ILE A 30 11.96 -5.31 3.42
CA ILE A 30 11.77 -5.28 1.97
C ILE A 30 11.58 -6.72 1.49
N ASN A 31 10.46 -6.99 0.81
CA ASN A 31 10.23 -8.26 0.13
C ASN A 31 10.91 -8.21 -1.24
N GLY A 32 11.96 -9.00 -1.45
CA GLY A 32 12.68 -9.09 -2.72
C GLY A 32 12.10 -10.09 -3.71
N GLU A 33 11.00 -10.76 -3.37
CA GLU A 33 10.37 -11.79 -4.21
C GLU A 33 9.06 -11.32 -4.83
N ARG A 34 8.63 -12.04 -5.87
CA ARG A 34 7.35 -11.82 -6.57
C ARG A 34 6.19 -12.60 -5.96
N ALA A 35 6.31 -12.90 -4.67
CA ALA A 35 5.33 -13.67 -3.92
C ALA A 35 5.05 -12.90 -2.61
N PRO A 36 3.79 -12.87 -2.15
CA PRO A 36 3.47 -12.32 -0.83
C PRO A 36 4.31 -13.02 0.25
N PHE A 37 4.79 -12.23 1.22
CA PHE A 37 5.56 -12.71 2.35
C PHE A 37 4.79 -12.46 3.65
N LEU A 38 4.40 -13.52 4.33
CA LEU A 38 3.73 -13.47 5.62
C LEU A 38 4.76 -13.68 6.72
N PHE A 39 4.76 -12.82 7.73
CA PHE A 39 5.79 -12.83 8.77
C PHE A 39 5.28 -12.35 10.12
N ALA A 40 5.98 -12.75 11.18
CA ALA A 40 5.89 -12.14 12.49
C ALA A 40 7.31 -11.80 12.98
N VAL A 41 7.40 -10.81 13.86
CA VAL A 41 8.64 -10.50 14.58
C VAL A 41 8.49 -10.98 16.01
N ILE A 42 9.35 -11.92 16.40
CA ILE A 42 9.41 -12.47 17.74
C ILE A 42 10.42 -11.64 18.56
N PRO A 43 9.99 -10.98 19.65
CA PRO A 43 10.89 -10.14 20.43
C PRO A 43 11.94 -10.95 21.22
N PRO A 44 13.02 -10.29 21.68
CA PRO A 44 14.21 -10.94 22.20
C PRO A 44 13.97 -11.69 23.53
N ASP A 45 12.96 -11.30 24.30
CA ASP A 45 12.54 -11.95 25.54
C ASP A 45 11.93 -13.35 25.33
N ARG A 46 11.64 -13.73 24.09
CA ARG A 46 11.04 -15.01 23.70
C ARG A 46 11.94 -15.85 22.79
N LEU A 47 13.25 -15.57 22.79
CA LEU A 47 14.24 -16.16 21.86
C LEU A 47 14.44 -17.67 22.05
N VAL A 48 13.86 -18.45 21.14
CA VAL A 48 14.46 -19.71 20.68
C VAL A 48 14.44 -19.64 19.15
N VAL A 49 15.62 -19.56 18.51
CA VAL A 49 15.69 -19.54 17.05
C VAL A 49 15.10 -20.85 16.53
N PRO A 50 14.00 -20.81 15.76
CA PRO A 50 13.43 -22.04 15.22
C PRO A 50 14.44 -22.73 14.30
N GLN A 51 14.78 -23.98 14.60
CA GLN A 51 15.77 -24.78 13.84
C GLN A 51 15.13 -25.94 13.05
N SER A 52 13.84 -26.19 13.25
CA SER A 52 13.08 -27.25 12.61
C SER A 52 11.75 -26.74 12.07
N GLU A 53 11.20 -27.45 11.09
CA GLU A 53 9.89 -27.19 10.51
C GLU A 53 8.81 -27.01 11.60
N SER A 54 8.69 -27.98 12.52
CA SER A 54 7.72 -27.92 13.60
C SER A 54 7.94 -26.75 14.55
N SER A 55 9.19 -26.31 14.75
CA SER A 55 9.48 -25.13 15.58
C SER A 55 9.09 -23.82 14.88
N VAL A 56 9.27 -23.73 13.56
CA VAL A 56 8.86 -22.58 12.75
C VAL A 56 7.34 -22.50 12.69
N ALA A 57 6.66 -23.60 12.37
CA ALA A 57 5.21 -23.67 12.33
C ALA A 57 4.59 -23.28 13.69
N ARG A 58 5.12 -23.81 14.79
CA ARG A 58 4.67 -23.45 16.15
C ARG A 58 4.89 -21.98 16.46
N ALA A 59 6.02 -21.40 16.06
CA ALA A 59 6.29 -19.99 16.25
C ALA A 59 5.27 -19.11 15.50
N LEU A 60 4.94 -19.46 14.25
CA LEU A 60 3.92 -18.78 13.46
C LEU A 60 2.51 -18.95 14.06
N GLN A 61 2.17 -20.14 14.56
CA GLN A 61 0.89 -20.38 15.25
C GLN A 61 0.75 -19.54 16.54
N HIS A 62 1.82 -19.44 17.32
CA HIS A 62 1.82 -18.59 18.52
C HIS A 62 1.72 -17.11 18.19
N ALA A 63 2.32 -16.68 17.08
CA ALA A 63 2.28 -15.32 16.59
C ALA A 63 1.11 -15.04 15.62
N ARG A 64 0.10 -15.93 15.54
CA ARG A 64 -0.97 -15.85 14.52
C ARG A 64 -1.67 -14.48 14.45
N ASN A 65 -1.82 -13.82 15.58
CA ASN A 65 -2.51 -12.53 15.66
C ASN A 65 -1.60 -11.36 15.25
N ASP A 66 -0.29 -11.58 15.29
CA ASP A 66 0.77 -10.62 15.00
C ASP A 66 1.35 -10.81 13.59
N LEU A 67 0.81 -11.74 12.81
CA LEU A 67 1.22 -11.97 11.44
C LEU A 67 0.92 -10.72 10.60
N ARG A 68 1.90 -10.35 9.79
CA ARG A 68 1.91 -9.20 8.89
C ARG A 68 2.23 -9.69 7.49
N LEU A 69 1.68 -9.01 6.50
CA LEU A 69 1.91 -9.30 5.09
C LEU A 69 2.84 -8.23 4.51
N VAL A 70 3.76 -8.65 3.65
CA VAL A 70 4.46 -7.77 2.71
C VAL A 70 4.09 -8.19 1.31
N ALA A 71 3.53 -7.26 0.55
CA ALA A 71 3.21 -7.46 -0.85
C ALA A 71 4.45 -7.93 -1.65
N PRO A 72 4.29 -8.62 -2.79
CA PRO A 72 5.38 -8.89 -3.72
C PRO A 72 6.17 -7.62 -4.00
N GLU A 73 7.51 -7.65 -3.93
CA GLU A 73 8.36 -6.46 -4.17
C GLU A 73 8.08 -5.24 -3.24
N GLY A 74 7.26 -5.44 -2.19
CA GLY A 74 6.79 -4.41 -1.27
C GLY A 74 7.71 -4.13 -0.10
N MET A 75 7.32 -3.16 0.73
CA MET A 75 8.07 -2.76 1.92
C MET A 75 7.14 -2.40 3.08
N VAL A 76 7.52 -2.82 4.28
CA VAL A 76 6.77 -2.50 5.50
C VAL A 76 7.72 -2.13 6.64
N PRO A 77 7.33 -1.19 7.52
CA PRO A 77 8.09 -0.93 8.74
C PRO A 77 7.93 -2.09 9.72
N ILE A 78 9.02 -2.51 10.35
CA ILE A 78 9.06 -3.43 11.49
C ILE A 78 9.52 -2.64 12.73
N GLY A 79 8.65 -2.57 13.74
CA GLY A 79 8.80 -1.67 14.89
C GLY A 79 9.69 -2.20 16.01
N ILE A 80 10.66 -3.07 15.70
CA ILE A 80 11.54 -3.70 16.69
C ILE A 80 12.96 -3.75 16.13
N ASP A 81 13.94 -3.35 16.94
CA ASP A 81 15.36 -3.32 16.59
C ASP A 81 16.07 -4.68 16.71
N GLU A 82 15.63 -5.54 17.63
CA GLU A 82 16.24 -6.85 17.88
C GLU A 82 15.17 -7.93 18.02
N GLY A 83 15.45 -9.16 17.57
CA GLY A 83 14.49 -10.25 17.64
C GLY A 83 14.69 -11.27 16.53
N ILE A 84 13.63 -11.99 16.18
CA ILE A 84 13.64 -12.94 15.07
C ILE A 84 12.46 -12.66 14.17
N LEU A 85 12.72 -12.36 12.92
CA LEU A 85 11.71 -12.38 11.87
C LEU A 85 11.51 -13.82 11.44
N VAL A 86 10.29 -14.33 11.60
CA VAL A 86 9.88 -15.67 11.15
C VAL A 86 8.74 -15.51 10.17
N GLY A 87 8.82 -16.15 9.02
CA GLY A 87 7.79 -16.01 7.99
C GLY A 87 7.86 -17.07 6.91
N TYR A 88 7.01 -16.91 5.91
CA TYR A 88 6.96 -17.76 4.74
C TYR A 88 6.50 -17.00 3.50
N PHE A 89 6.97 -17.45 2.34
CA PHE A 89 6.43 -17.01 1.06
C PHE A 89 5.22 -17.86 0.68
N ASP A 90 4.14 -17.18 0.31
CA ASP A 90 2.99 -17.81 -0.35
C ASP A 90 3.20 -17.73 -1.88
N GLY A 91 3.67 -18.83 -2.46
CA GLY A 91 4.22 -18.85 -3.81
C GLY A 91 3.47 -19.81 -4.76
N PRO A 92 3.52 -19.56 -6.09
CA PRO A 92 2.65 -20.22 -7.07
C PRO A 92 3.05 -21.67 -7.46
N ALA A 93 3.83 -22.38 -6.66
CA ALA A 93 4.35 -23.70 -7.03
C ALA A 93 3.78 -24.81 -6.14
N SER A 94 2.57 -25.25 -6.48
CA SER A 94 1.74 -26.24 -5.78
C SER A 94 1.31 -25.77 -4.40
N GLY A 95 0.01 -25.60 -4.15
CA GLY A 95 -0.55 -25.19 -2.85
C GLY A 95 -0.36 -26.21 -1.72
N LEU A 96 0.81 -26.86 -1.65
CA LEU A 96 1.20 -27.94 -0.76
C LEU A 96 2.48 -27.62 0.03
N SER A 97 3.21 -26.54 -0.28
CA SER A 97 4.42 -26.19 0.50
C SER A 97 4.75 -24.70 0.48
N LEU A 98 4.78 -24.09 1.66
CA LEU A 98 5.20 -22.70 1.90
C LEU A 98 6.71 -22.68 2.23
N ARG A 99 7.45 -21.67 1.79
CA ARG A 99 8.92 -21.63 1.99
C ARG A 99 9.28 -20.82 3.21
N ALA A 100 9.85 -21.47 4.23
CA ALA A 100 10.15 -20.84 5.51
C ALA A 100 11.36 -19.91 5.47
N VAL A 101 11.26 -18.81 6.20
CA VAL A 101 12.33 -17.84 6.44
C VAL A 101 12.45 -17.58 7.95
N VAL A 102 13.69 -17.59 8.45
CA VAL A 102 14.02 -17.17 9.82
C VAL A 102 15.25 -16.26 9.74
N ILE A 103 15.12 -15.01 10.16
CA ILE A 103 16.17 -14.00 10.13
C ILE A 103 16.33 -13.43 11.54
N PRO A 104 17.48 -13.67 12.21
CA PRO A 104 17.84 -12.93 13.41
C PRO A 104 17.98 -11.44 13.07
N LEU A 105 17.27 -10.58 13.78
CA LEU A 105 17.38 -9.13 13.67
C LEU A 105 18.42 -8.65 14.67
N GLY A 106 19.51 -8.05 14.18
CA GLY A 106 20.57 -7.44 14.99
C GLY A 106 20.81 -5.99 14.61
N ALA A 107 21.37 -5.17 15.52
CA ALA A 107 21.51 -3.70 15.43
C ALA A 107 21.91 -3.11 14.06
N ASP A 108 22.71 -3.84 13.27
CA ASP A 108 23.38 -3.29 12.09
C ASP A 108 22.72 -3.64 10.73
N GLU A 109 21.74 -4.53 10.68
CA GLU A 109 21.08 -4.94 9.43
C GLU A 109 19.81 -4.12 9.17
N SER A 110 19.95 -3.01 8.45
CA SER A 110 18.84 -2.16 8.00
C SER A 110 19.15 -1.54 6.61
N PRO A 111 18.25 -1.64 5.62
CA PRO A 111 16.97 -2.36 5.64
C PRO A 111 17.16 -3.89 5.64
N VAL A 112 16.18 -4.62 6.18
CA VAL A 112 16.16 -6.09 6.13
C VAL A 112 15.52 -6.51 4.81
N THR A 113 16.27 -7.18 3.95
CA THR A 113 15.72 -7.72 2.70
C THR A 113 15.48 -9.22 2.83
N VAL A 114 14.26 -9.66 2.53
CA VAL A 114 13.87 -11.07 2.50
C VAL A 114 13.72 -11.53 1.05
N ASP A 115 14.46 -12.55 0.67
CA ASP A 115 14.39 -13.16 -0.66
C ASP A 115 14.69 -14.66 -0.60
N ARG A 116 14.72 -15.35 -1.74
CA ARG A 116 14.97 -16.79 -1.82
C ARG A 116 16.28 -17.24 -1.17
N SER A 117 17.28 -16.37 -1.03
CA SER A 117 18.55 -16.67 -0.37
C SER A 117 18.41 -16.79 1.15
N ARG A 118 17.36 -16.20 1.73
CA ARG A 118 17.02 -16.25 3.16
C ARG A 118 16.15 -17.45 3.54
N ILE A 119 15.77 -18.28 2.57
CA ILE A 119 15.01 -19.51 2.83
C ILE A 119 15.89 -20.49 3.61
N ILE A 120 15.36 -21.01 4.72
CA ILE A 120 16.08 -21.99 5.55
C ILE A 120 16.29 -23.27 4.75
N ARG A 121 17.46 -23.90 4.92
CA ARG A 121 17.77 -25.20 4.32
C ARG A 121 18.10 -26.25 5.36
N VAL A 122 17.46 -27.42 5.26
CA VAL A 122 17.73 -28.60 6.08
C VAL A 122 18.23 -29.72 5.17
N GLY A 123 19.43 -30.24 5.42
CA GLY A 123 20.05 -31.23 4.53
C GLY A 123 20.20 -30.75 3.08
N GLY A 124 20.38 -29.45 2.86
CA GLY A 124 20.51 -28.83 1.53
C GLY A 124 19.18 -28.48 0.84
N THR A 125 18.05 -29.00 1.33
CA THR A 125 16.72 -28.76 0.77
C THR A 125 16.07 -27.56 1.44
N ALA A 126 15.34 -26.75 0.68
CA ALA A 126 14.55 -25.65 1.22
C ALA A 126 13.51 -26.19 2.22
N MET A 127 13.45 -25.62 3.42
CA MET A 127 12.44 -25.96 4.41
C MET A 127 11.06 -25.59 3.87
N GLN A 128 10.19 -26.60 3.82
CA GLN A 128 8.81 -26.48 3.37
C GLN A 128 7.90 -26.58 4.58
N LEU A 129 6.96 -25.65 4.71
CA LEU A 129 5.92 -25.70 5.72
C LEU A 129 4.63 -26.17 5.05
N PRO A 130 3.98 -27.23 5.57
CA PRO A 130 2.69 -27.63 5.07
C PRO A 130 1.63 -26.56 5.39
N PRO A 131 0.77 -26.16 4.43
CA PRO A 131 -0.22 -25.11 4.64
C PRO A 131 -1.16 -25.33 5.83
N TRP A 132 -1.50 -26.58 6.15
CA TRP A 132 -2.38 -26.92 7.27
C TRP A 132 -1.73 -26.75 8.66
N GLU A 133 -0.41 -26.61 8.75
CA GLU A 133 0.28 -26.29 10.01
C GLU A 133 0.41 -24.78 10.24
N ILE A 134 0.10 -23.98 9.23
CA ILE A 134 0.21 -22.53 9.28
C ILE A 134 -1.16 -21.96 9.65
N PRO A 135 -1.23 -20.98 10.58
CA PRO A 135 -2.50 -20.33 10.88
C PRO A 135 -3.07 -19.69 9.61
N SER A 136 -4.39 -19.80 9.44
CA SER A 136 -5.09 -19.05 8.41
C SER A 136 -4.85 -17.56 8.62
N TRP A 137 -4.59 -16.84 7.54
CA TRP A 137 -4.58 -15.38 7.56
C TRP A 137 -5.96 -14.88 8.00
N SER A 138 -6.01 -13.91 8.90
CA SER A 138 -7.27 -13.46 9.48
C SER A 138 -8.07 -12.52 8.59
N GLU A 139 -7.45 -11.95 7.57
CA GLU A 139 -8.14 -11.11 6.58
C GLU A 139 -8.57 -11.98 5.39
N PRO A 140 -9.73 -11.68 4.77
CA PRO A 140 -10.20 -12.42 3.60
C PRO A 140 -9.41 -12.13 2.32
N VAL A 141 -8.62 -11.05 2.29
CA VAL A 141 -7.93 -10.55 1.11
C VAL A 141 -6.41 -10.51 1.36
N MET A 142 -5.64 -10.98 0.38
CA MET A 142 -4.18 -10.92 0.38
C MET A 142 -3.69 -9.84 -0.60
N VAL A 143 -2.77 -9.00 -0.14
CA VAL A 143 -2.17 -7.97 -1.00
C VAL A 143 -1.13 -8.57 -1.94
N ASP A 144 -1.61 -9.04 -3.08
CA ASP A 144 -0.79 -9.65 -4.12
C ASP A 144 -1.17 -9.17 -5.53
N GLY A 145 -2.24 -8.36 -5.64
CA GLY A 145 -2.73 -7.81 -6.88
C GLY A 145 -3.59 -8.79 -7.67
N LEU A 146 -4.01 -9.92 -7.09
CA LEU A 146 -4.88 -10.87 -7.74
C LEU A 146 -6.34 -10.44 -7.64
N ALA A 147 -6.96 -10.31 -8.81
CA ALA A 147 -8.35 -9.90 -8.92
C ALA A 147 -9.36 -10.95 -8.42
N SER A 148 -8.92 -12.19 -8.21
CA SER A 148 -9.73 -13.32 -7.74
C SER A 148 -10.26 -13.09 -6.32
N ASP A 149 -9.46 -12.46 -5.47
CA ASP A 149 -9.79 -12.17 -4.06
C ASP A 149 -10.97 -11.20 -3.93
N TRP A 150 -11.35 -10.56 -5.05
CA TRP A 150 -12.39 -9.54 -5.14
C TRP A 150 -13.60 -9.98 -5.97
N GLU A 151 -13.67 -11.24 -6.41
CA GLU A 151 -14.77 -11.72 -7.26
C GLU A 151 -16.12 -11.74 -6.53
N GLU A 152 -16.10 -12.05 -5.23
CA GLU A 152 -17.30 -12.08 -4.39
C GLU A 152 -17.68 -10.68 -3.87
N GLU A 153 -16.75 -9.73 -3.93
CA GLU A 153 -16.94 -8.37 -3.42
C GLU A 153 -17.68 -7.48 -4.41
N ARG A 154 -18.67 -6.73 -3.90
CA ARG A 154 -19.43 -5.77 -4.72
C ARG A 154 -18.65 -4.45 -4.82
N PRO A 155 -18.43 -3.91 -6.04
CA PRO A 155 -17.77 -2.62 -6.16
C PRO A 155 -18.65 -1.50 -5.59
N VAL A 156 -18.02 -0.55 -4.90
CA VAL A 156 -18.69 0.67 -4.41
C VAL A 156 -19.00 1.65 -5.54
N ALA A 157 -18.26 1.53 -6.65
CA ALA A 157 -18.47 2.31 -7.86
C ALA A 157 -18.14 1.49 -9.11
N ALA A 158 -18.96 1.64 -10.14
CA ALA A 158 -18.73 1.04 -11.44
C ALA A 158 -18.96 2.09 -12.54
N TYR A 159 -18.00 2.22 -13.45
CA TYR A 159 -18.00 3.21 -14.52
C TYR A 159 -18.10 2.51 -15.87
N GLY A 160 -19.01 3.00 -16.70
CA GLY A 160 -19.27 2.52 -18.05
C GLY A 160 -18.17 2.88 -19.03
N ALA A 161 -18.12 2.16 -20.16
CA ALA A 161 -17.08 2.27 -21.19
C ALA A 161 -16.76 3.72 -21.59
N THR A 162 -17.83 4.50 -21.72
CA THR A 162 -17.87 5.86 -22.25
C THR A 162 -17.78 6.95 -21.20
N ASP A 163 -17.81 6.60 -19.91
CA ASP A 163 -17.86 7.59 -18.84
C ASP A 163 -16.59 8.46 -18.84
N LEU A 164 -16.78 9.72 -18.47
CA LEU A 164 -15.74 10.72 -18.26
C LEU A 164 -15.58 10.98 -16.75
N PRO A 165 -14.41 11.45 -16.30
CA PRO A 165 -14.24 11.87 -14.92
C PRO A 165 -15.19 13.02 -14.58
N VAL A 166 -15.64 13.06 -13.33
CA VAL A 166 -16.51 14.14 -12.82
C VAL A 166 -15.80 15.49 -12.90
N ARG A 167 -14.48 15.51 -12.69
CA ARG A 167 -13.67 16.71 -12.76
C ARG A 167 -12.27 16.40 -13.26
N LEU A 168 -11.75 17.26 -14.13
CA LEU A 168 -10.37 17.25 -14.59
C LEU A 168 -9.62 18.46 -14.00
N GLU A 169 -8.46 18.22 -13.42
CA GLU A 169 -7.58 19.27 -12.88
C GLU A 169 -6.17 19.15 -13.46
N GLN A 170 -5.58 20.25 -13.88
CA GLN A 170 -4.15 20.27 -14.22
C GLN A 170 -3.31 20.46 -12.95
N ALA A 171 -2.51 19.46 -12.59
CA ALA A 171 -1.84 19.40 -11.29
C ALA A 171 -0.92 20.60 -10.98
N SER A 172 -0.31 21.19 -12.01
CA SER A 172 0.62 22.32 -11.87
C SER A 172 -0.06 23.66 -11.62
N GLN A 173 -1.32 23.80 -12.01
CA GLN A 173 -2.03 25.09 -12.04
C GLN A 173 -3.33 25.08 -11.23
N GLY A 174 -3.80 23.90 -10.79
CA GLY A 174 -5.11 23.75 -10.14
C GLY A 174 -6.28 24.14 -11.05
N GLU A 175 -6.00 24.37 -12.34
CA GLU A 175 -6.97 24.79 -13.32
C GLU A 175 -7.92 23.63 -13.61
N ARG A 176 -9.22 23.92 -13.55
CA ARG A 176 -10.26 22.97 -13.93
C ARG A 176 -10.41 23.02 -15.44
N LEU A 177 -10.28 21.86 -16.07
CA LEU A 177 -10.43 21.68 -17.51
C LEU A 177 -11.71 20.89 -17.80
N ASP A 178 -12.18 20.96 -19.03
CA ASP A 178 -13.24 20.07 -19.49
C ASP A 178 -12.69 18.63 -19.58
N PRO A 179 -13.33 17.62 -18.96
CA PRO A 179 -12.95 16.22 -19.12
C PRO A 179 -12.76 15.76 -20.58
N GLU A 180 -13.50 16.32 -21.54
CA GLU A 180 -13.35 16.01 -22.97
C GLU A 180 -12.02 16.50 -23.56
N GLU A 181 -11.38 17.49 -22.94
CA GLU A 181 -10.09 18.05 -23.36
C GLU A 181 -8.89 17.30 -22.78
N SER A 182 -9.14 16.22 -22.01
CA SER A 182 -8.07 15.45 -21.41
C SER A 182 -7.14 14.84 -22.46
N PHE A 183 -5.83 14.96 -22.21
CA PHE A 183 -4.83 14.28 -23.00
C PHE A 183 -4.55 12.86 -22.49
N PHE A 184 -4.69 12.60 -21.18
CA PHE A 184 -4.32 11.30 -20.59
C PHE A 184 -5.50 10.43 -20.12
N TRP A 185 -6.76 10.84 -20.34
CA TRP A 185 -7.90 9.99 -20.01
C TRP A 185 -7.85 8.68 -20.82
N ARG A 186 -8.09 7.55 -20.14
CA ARG A 186 -7.95 6.18 -20.68
C ARG A 186 -6.53 5.75 -21.04
N MET A 187 -5.52 6.56 -20.77
CA MET A 187 -4.13 6.14 -20.89
C MET A 187 -3.60 5.56 -19.59
N GLY A 188 -2.83 4.47 -19.68
CA GLY A 188 -2.03 3.97 -18.58
C GLY A 188 -2.80 3.59 -17.31
N GLY A 189 -4.07 3.20 -17.43
CA GLY A 189 -4.91 2.83 -16.29
C GLY A 189 -5.67 3.99 -15.63
N THR A 190 -5.65 5.20 -16.18
CA THR A 190 -6.39 6.34 -15.60
C THR A 190 -7.92 6.14 -15.65
N ALA A 191 -8.42 5.39 -16.62
CA ALA A 191 -9.84 5.04 -16.70
C ALA A 191 -10.17 3.86 -15.79
N VAL A 192 -10.48 4.17 -14.53
CA VAL A 192 -10.97 3.18 -13.57
C VAL A 192 -12.39 2.75 -13.95
N ARG A 193 -12.59 1.43 -13.99
CA ARG A 193 -13.87 0.77 -14.25
C ARG A 193 -14.60 0.43 -12.97
N ARG A 194 -13.86 0.01 -11.94
CA ARG A 194 -14.44 -0.39 -10.67
C ARG A 194 -13.56 0.03 -9.52
N VAL A 195 -14.20 0.52 -8.47
CA VAL A 195 -13.58 0.79 -7.17
C VAL A 195 -14.21 -0.16 -6.17
N TYR A 196 -13.37 -0.85 -5.41
CA TYR A 196 -13.77 -1.76 -4.35
C TYR A 196 -13.18 -1.26 -3.04
N LEU A 197 -13.96 -1.37 -1.97
CA LEU A 197 -13.55 -1.01 -0.63
C LEU A 197 -13.94 -2.17 0.29
N LEU A 198 -13.00 -2.63 1.12
CA LEU A 198 -13.24 -3.67 2.10
C LEU A 198 -12.63 -3.28 3.45
N ASP A 199 -13.42 -3.37 4.51
CA ASP A 199 -12.93 -3.16 5.87
C ASP A 199 -12.43 -4.49 6.45
N GLY A 200 -11.14 -4.54 6.75
CA GLY A 200 -10.51 -5.65 7.46
C GLY A 200 -10.52 -5.44 8.98
N ARG A 201 -9.82 -6.31 9.70
CA ARG A 201 -9.66 -6.18 11.16
C ARG A 201 -8.79 -4.97 11.49
N ASP A 202 -7.54 -5.00 11.02
CA ASP A 202 -6.53 -3.97 11.33
C ASP A 202 -6.14 -3.15 10.09
N ARG A 203 -6.75 -3.48 8.95
CA ARG A 203 -6.43 -2.92 7.64
C ARG A 203 -7.69 -2.46 6.93
N TRP A 204 -7.52 -1.49 6.04
CA TRP A 204 -8.53 -1.08 5.09
C TRP A 204 -8.00 -1.33 3.69
N PHE A 205 -8.78 -2.07 2.89
CA PHE A 205 -8.39 -2.47 1.55
C PHE A 205 -9.13 -1.64 0.50
N VAL A 206 -8.38 -1.20 -0.51
CA VAL A 206 -8.93 -0.51 -1.68
C VAL A 206 -8.41 -1.20 -2.91
N ALA A 207 -9.30 -1.65 -3.80
CA ALA A 207 -8.90 -2.19 -5.08
C ALA A 207 -9.53 -1.45 -6.25
N LEU A 208 -8.80 -1.45 -7.36
CA LEU A 208 -9.12 -0.77 -8.58
C LEU A 208 -9.01 -1.74 -9.75
N ARG A 209 -10.03 -1.76 -10.60
CA ARG A 209 -9.92 -2.37 -11.92
C ARG A 209 -10.02 -1.28 -12.97
N THR A 210 -9.06 -1.25 -13.87
CA THR A 210 -8.96 -0.23 -14.94
C THR A 210 -9.34 -0.82 -16.29
N ASP A 211 -9.63 0.06 -17.25
CA ASP A 211 -10.00 -0.35 -18.62
C ASP A 211 -8.85 -1.01 -19.39
N GLY A 212 -7.63 -0.59 -19.10
CA GLY A 212 -6.41 -1.12 -19.69
C GLY A 212 -5.30 -1.25 -18.65
N PRO A 213 -4.11 -1.74 -19.05
CA PRO A 213 -2.98 -1.94 -18.15
C PRO A 213 -2.60 -0.65 -17.44
N ILE A 214 -2.25 -0.77 -16.16
CA ILE A 214 -1.73 0.32 -15.35
C ILE A 214 -0.25 0.48 -15.67
N LEU A 215 0.11 1.65 -16.20
CA LEU A 215 1.48 1.93 -16.64
C LEU A 215 2.23 2.76 -15.61
N ASN A 216 3.56 2.77 -15.75
CA ASN A 216 4.44 3.64 -14.98
C ASN A 216 4.02 5.10 -15.13
N ASN A 217 4.18 5.88 -14.06
CA ASN A 217 3.76 7.27 -13.92
C ASN A 217 2.24 7.50 -13.80
N THR A 218 1.45 6.44 -13.69
CA THR A 218 0.07 6.57 -13.21
C THR A 218 0.07 6.70 -11.69
N GLY A 219 -0.68 7.66 -11.17
CA GLY A 219 -0.89 7.85 -9.74
C GLY A 219 -2.35 7.62 -9.38
N TYR A 220 -2.57 7.22 -8.13
CA TYR A 220 -3.91 7.15 -7.57
C TYR A 220 -3.91 7.87 -6.23
N HIS A 221 -4.98 8.65 -6.03
CA HIS A 221 -5.14 9.56 -4.92
C HIS A 221 -6.49 9.31 -4.26
N LEU A 222 -6.45 8.99 -2.98
CA LEU A 222 -7.62 8.84 -2.11
C LEU A 222 -7.62 10.03 -1.16
N ARG A 223 -8.49 11.00 -1.44
CA ARG A 223 -8.57 12.27 -0.72
C ARG A 223 -9.73 12.24 0.26
N VAL A 224 -9.46 12.43 1.54
CA VAL A 224 -10.52 12.72 2.51
C VAL A 224 -10.84 14.19 2.42
N VAL A 225 -12.09 14.50 2.10
CA VAL A 225 -12.57 15.86 1.88
C VAL A 225 -13.77 16.17 2.77
N THR A 226 -13.92 17.44 3.16
CA THR A 226 -15.15 17.92 3.81
C THR A 226 -16.31 17.97 2.82
N GLU A 227 -17.52 17.74 3.30
CA GLU A 227 -18.75 18.03 2.54
C GLU A 227 -19.17 19.51 2.64
N GLU A 228 -18.63 20.27 3.60
CA GLU A 228 -18.86 21.72 3.66
C GLU A 228 -18.31 22.43 2.41
N GLU A 229 -19.07 23.40 1.89
CA GLU A 229 -18.64 24.23 0.76
C GLU A 229 -17.86 25.47 1.24
N PRO A 230 -16.65 25.75 0.71
CA PRO A 230 -15.96 24.99 -0.33
C PRO A 230 -15.36 23.68 0.18
N ARG A 231 -15.50 22.58 -0.59
CA ARG A 231 -14.90 21.26 -0.25
C ARG A 231 -13.40 21.39 -0.05
N LYS A 232 -12.89 20.96 1.11
CA LYS A 232 -11.45 21.01 1.44
C LYS A 232 -10.89 19.62 1.58
N THR A 233 -9.72 19.37 0.95
CA THR A 233 -8.96 18.14 1.20
C THR A 233 -8.21 18.27 2.52
N ILE A 234 -8.44 17.30 3.42
CA ILE A 234 -7.81 17.29 4.75
C ILE A 234 -6.66 16.29 4.78
N LEU A 235 -6.84 15.14 4.12
CA LEU A 235 -5.89 14.04 4.06
C LEU A 235 -5.85 13.50 2.64
N GLU A 236 -4.68 13.10 2.16
CA GLU A 236 -4.57 12.38 0.89
C GLU A 236 -3.62 11.19 1.05
N PHE A 237 -4.11 10.02 0.66
CA PHE A 237 -3.26 8.87 0.37
C PHE A 237 -2.91 8.92 -1.11
N SER A 238 -1.61 8.83 -1.37
CA SER A 238 -1.05 8.90 -2.70
C SER A 238 -0.20 7.67 -2.94
N LEU A 239 -0.35 7.10 -4.11
CA LEU A 239 0.59 6.11 -4.63
C LEU A 239 0.95 6.47 -6.07
N LEU A 240 2.20 6.21 -6.42
CA LEU A 240 2.72 6.42 -7.76
C LEU A 240 3.24 5.08 -8.27
N VAL A 241 2.69 4.64 -9.39
CA VAL A 241 3.07 3.38 -10.03
C VAL A 241 4.39 3.57 -10.77
N ASP A 242 5.38 2.77 -10.42
CA ASP A 242 6.69 2.71 -11.09
C ASP A 242 6.90 1.39 -11.87
N GLY A 243 5.82 0.62 -12.02
CA GLY A 243 5.78 -0.66 -12.72
C GLY A 243 5.90 -1.88 -11.80
N ARG A 244 5.90 -1.65 -10.48
CA ARG A 244 5.96 -2.69 -9.44
C ARG A 244 5.00 -2.34 -8.32
N SER A 245 4.80 -3.28 -7.40
CA SER A 245 4.21 -3.01 -6.09
C SER A 245 5.06 -2.01 -5.31
N GLY A 246 4.47 -1.32 -4.35
CA GLY A 246 5.20 -0.28 -3.62
C GLY A 246 4.47 0.27 -2.40
N PRO A 247 5.02 1.31 -1.78
CA PRO A 247 4.38 1.93 -0.62
C PRO A 247 3.18 2.78 -1.05
N VAL A 248 2.14 2.75 -0.22
CA VAL A 248 1.14 3.82 -0.16
C VAL A 248 1.66 4.83 0.85
N VAL A 249 1.81 6.07 0.42
CA VAL A 249 2.16 7.17 1.32
C VAL A 249 0.94 8.04 1.55
N TYR A 250 0.94 8.80 2.63
CA TYR A 250 -0.07 9.79 2.87
C TYR A 250 0.56 11.14 3.22
N ARG A 251 -0.21 12.19 3.03
CA ARG A 251 0.11 13.56 3.44
C ARG A 251 -1.12 14.20 4.09
N VAL A 252 -0.91 14.89 5.22
CA VAL A 252 -1.93 15.77 5.80
C VAL A 252 -1.89 17.09 5.04
N ILE A 253 -3.02 17.51 4.47
CA ILE A 253 -3.09 18.63 3.53
C ILE A 253 -3.64 19.91 4.16
N ARG A 254 -4.40 19.85 5.26
CA ARG A 254 -5.03 20.97 5.98
C ARG A 254 -4.95 22.35 5.28
N GLY A 255 -5.93 22.63 4.43
CA GLY A 255 -6.26 23.99 3.97
C GLY A 255 -5.15 24.70 3.20
N THR A 256 -4.66 24.09 2.11
CA THR A 256 -3.61 24.57 1.17
C THR A 256 -3.79 25.96 0.54
N GLU A 257 -4.69 26.79 1.07
CA GLU A 257 -4.80 28.21 0.74
C GLU A 257 -4.21 29.13 1.82
N VAL A 258 -3.59 28.62 2.89
CA VAL A 258 -2.83 29.49 3.82
C VAL A 258 -1.40 29.66 3.29
N PRO A 259 -1.03 30.84 2.77
CA PRO A 259 0.32 31.06 2.26
C PRO A 259 1.33 30.93 3.41
N GLY A 260 2.37 30.09 3.23
CA GLY A 260 3.48 29.96 4.16
C GLY A 260 3.46 28.74 5.09
N LEU A 261 2.46 27.88 5.03
CA LEU A 261 2.51 26.56 5.67
C LEU A 261 3.17 25.55 4.73
N GLU A 262 4.33 25.04 5.11
CA GLU A 262 4.98 23.94 4.36
C GLU A 262 4.11 22.68 4.43
N PRO A 263 3.99 21.92 3.32
CA PRO A 263 3.29 20.63 3.34
C PRO A 263 3.90 19.72 4.40
N ALA A 264 3.04 19.03 5.17
CA ALA A 264 3.52 18.00 6.08
C ALA A 264 4.33 16.95 5.30
N PRO A 265 5.43 16.40 5.86
CA PRO A 265 6.22 15.40 5.19
C PRO A 265 5.35 14.19 4.85
N MET A 266 5.55 13.62 3.66
CA MET A 266 4.93 12.35 3.28
C MET A 266 5.37 11.26 4.25
N ARG A 267 4.43 10.43 4.69
CA ARG A 267 4.73 9.28 5.55
C ARG A 267 4.07 8.02 5.03
N TRP A 268 4.60 6.86 5.37
CA TRP A 268 4.03 5.57 4.98
C TRP A 268 2.63 5.39 5.58
N ALA A 269 1.68 4.95 4.76
CA ALA A 269 0.33 4.60 5.16
C ALA A 269 0.01 3.12 4.95
N GLY A 270 0.77 2.44 4.10
CA GLY A 270 0.40 1.12 3.63
C GLY A 270 1.24 0.67 2.45
N GLN A 271 0.75 -0.34 1.75
CA GLN A 271 1.40 -0.89 0.55
C GLN A 271 0.36 -1.15 -0.53
N TYR A 272 0.81 -1.26 -1.78
CA TYR A 272 -0.03 -1.67 -2.88
C TYR A 272 0.65 -2.79 -3.68
N ALA A 273 -0.16 -3.68 -4.22
CA ALA A 273 0.23 -4.67 -5.21
C ALA A 273 -0.40 -4.33 -6.56
N LEU A 274 0.32 -4.68 -7.63
CA LEU A 274 -0.07 -4.36 -9.00
C LEU A 274 -0.01 -5.62 -9.87
N HIS A 275 -1.10 -5.88 -10.60
CA HIS A 275 -1.16 -6.91 -11.62
C HIS A 275 -1.95 -6.44 -12.85
N ASP A 276 -1.23 -6.11 -13.92
CA ASP A 276 -1.81 -5.67 -15.20
C ASP A 276 -2.77 -4.47 -15.07
N ASN A 277 -4.08 -4.71 -15.15
CA ASN A 277 -5.15 -3.71 -15.03
C ASN A 277 -5.81 -3.70 -13.64
N PHE A 278 -5.20 -4.37 -12.67
CA PHE A 278 -5.70 -4.46 -11.30
C PHE A 278 -4.67 -3.93 -10.32
N LEU A 279 -5.12 -3.08 -9.41
CA LEU A 279 -4.31 -2.55 -8.32
C LEU A 279 -5.05 -2.75 -7.02
N GLU A 280 -4.31 -3.18 -6.01
CA GLU A 280 -4.82 -3.43 -4.68
C GLU A 280 -3.97 -2.68 -3.66
N MET A 281 -4.61 -2.03 -2.70
CA MET A 281 -3.99 -1.26 -1.64
C MET A 281 -4.41 -1.81 -0.28
N GLU A 282 -3.46 -1.89 0.63
CA GLU A 282 -3.69 -2.09 2.05
C GLU A 282 -3.23 -0.85 2.79
N ILE A 283 -4.13 -0.25 3.56
CA ILE A 283 -3.88 0.94 4.37
C ILE A 283 -4.01 0.55 5.84
N ASP A 284 -3.08 1.03 6.67
CA ASP A 284 -3.12 0.83 8.12
C ASP A 284 -4.32 1.57 8.74
N ARG A 285 -5.22 0.81 9.35
CA ARG A 285 -6.48 1.33 9.91
C ARG A 285 -6.24 2.23 11.12
N ALA A 286 -5.36 1.80 12.03
CA ALA A 286 -5.08 2.55 13.25
C ALA A 286 -4.44 3.90 12.90
N LEU A 287 -3.58 3.88 11.90
CA LEU A 287 -2.94 5.06 11.33
C LEU A 287 -3.95 6.00 10.66
N LEU A 288 -4.83 5.48 9.81
CA LEU A 288 -5.90 6.25 9.19
C LEU A 288 -6.81 6.91 10.24
N ARG A 289 -7.28 6.15 11.24
CA ARG A 289 -8.08 6.68 12.35
C ARG A 289 -7.36 7.75 13.15
N ARG A 290 -6.05 7.57 13.39
CA ARG A 290 -5.23 8.60 14.05
C ARG A 290 -5.23 9.87 13.21
N TYR A 291 -5.02 9.79 11.90
CA TYR A 291 -5.00 10.98 11.06
C TYR A 291 -6.36 11.63 10.87
N LEU A 292 -7.45 10.88 10.81
CA LEU A 292 -8.79 11.45 10.82
C LEU A 292 -9.07 12.21 12.14
N ARG A 293 -8.59 11.70 13.27
CA ARG A 293 -8.63 12.41 14.57
C ARG A 293 -7.76 13.66 14.57
N ASP A 294 -6.49 13.53 14.18
CA ASP A 294 -5.54 14.66 14.13
C ASP A 294 -6.01 15.74 13.14
N ALA A 295 -6.76 15.34 12.12
CA ALA A 295 -7.40 16.19 11.14
C ALA A 295 -8.63 16.96 11.66
N ASP A 296 -9.13 16.66 12.87
CA ASP A 296 -10.41 17.14 13.43
C ASP A 296 -11.63 16.73 12.59
N ALA A 297 -11.48 15.67 11.78
CA ALA A 297 -12.49 15.17 10.85
C ALA A 297 -13.57 14.30 11.53
N LEU A 298 -13.50 14.10 12.85
CA LEU A 298 -14.47 13.30 13.61
C LEU A 298 -15.43 14.14 14.47
N GLY A 299 -15.27 15.47 14.49
CA GLY A 299 -16.01 16.36 15.39
C GLY A 299 -17.38 16.80 14.90
N GLU A 300 -17.48 17.41 13.70
CA GLU A 300 -18.71 18.12 13.29
C GLU A 300 -19.01 18.07 11.78
N ASN A 301 -18.07 17.61 10.96
CA ASN A 301 -18.18 17.64 9.49
C ASN A 301 -18.33 16.25 8.90
N THR A 302 -19.35 16.06 8.06
CA THR A 302 -19.42 14.88 7.18
C THR A 302 -18.23 14.92 6.22
N VAL A 303 -17.53 13.78 6.13
CA VAL A 303 -16.35 13.61 5.27
C VAL A 303 -16.56 12.51 4.25
N THR A 304 -16.07 12.76 3.04
CA THR A 304 -16.13 11.82 1.92
C THR A 304 -14.74 11.50 1.40
N LEU A 305 -14.65 10.40 0.68
CA LEU A 305 -13.47 9.93 -0.01
C LEU A 305 -13.57 10.31 -1.50
N ASP A 306 -12.85 11.32 -1.92
CA ASP A 306 -12.65 11.65 -3.32
C ASP A 306 -11.57 10.74 -3.90
N PHE A 307 -11.93 9.96 -4.90
CA PHE A 307 -10.97 9.16 -5.64
C PHE A 307 -10.54 9.89 -6.91
N ALA A 308 -9.23 10.03 -7.11
CA ALA A 308 -8.67 10.60 -8.31
C ALA A 308 -7.55 9.72 -8.90
N GLY A 309 -7.63 9.44 -10.20
CA GLY A 309 -6.50 8.93 -10.97
C GLY A 309 -5.61 10.08 -11.43
N SER A 310 -4.36 9.82 -11.75
CA SER A 310 -3.49 10.78 -12.40
C SER A 310 -2.54 10.11 -13.37
N HIS A 311 -2.10 10.85 -14.39
CA HIS A 311 -0.98 10.45 -15.23
C HIS A 311 -0.08 11.64 -15.47
N ARG A 312 1.23 11.39 -15.47
CA ARG A 312 2.23 12.43 -15.62
C ARG A 312 3.26 12.12 -16.69
N THR A 313 3.63 13.16 -17.41
CA THR A 313 4.85 13.23 -18.22
C THR A 313 5.81 14.24 -17.58
N THR A 314 6.94 14.50 -18.23
CA THR A 314 7.89 15.54 -17.79
C THR A 314 7.34 16.96 -17.87
N SER A 315 6.29 17.19 -18.67
CA SER A 315 5.76 18.54 -18.96
C SER A 315 4.31 18.75 -18.54
N ARG A 316 3.56 17.69 -18.23
CA ARG A 316 2.12 17.77 -17.92
C ARG A 316 1.72 16.70 -16.92
N ALA A 317 0.82 17.05 -16.01
CA ALA A 317 0.17 16.11 -15.10
C ALA A 317 -1.31 16.49 -14.97
N GLU A 318 -2.18 15.51 -15.13
CA GLU A 318 -3.64 15.64 -15.03
C GLU A 318 -4.16 14.79 -13.89
N HIS A 319 -5.09 15.33 -13.11
CA HIS A 319 -5.84 14.61 -12.08
C HIS A 319 -7.30 14.43 -12.54
N PHE A 320 -7.77 13.19 -12.47
CA PHE A 320 -9.10 12.73 -12.90
C PHE A 320 -9.93 12.38 -11.68
N VAL A 321 -10.74 13.29 -11.17
CA VAL A 321 -11.63 13.00 -10.04
C VAL A 321 -12.81 12.17 -10.55
N LEU A 322 -12.95 10.95 -10.04
CA LEU A 322 -13.93 9.98 -10.54
C LEU A 322 -15.22 9.99 -9.73
N GLY A 323 -15.17 10.42 -8.48
CA GLY A 323 -16.33 10.47 -7.61
C GLY A 323 -15.95 10.61 -6.15
N SER A 324 -17.00 10.74 -5.34
CA SER A 324 -16.94 10.87 -3.89
C SER A 324 -17.70 9.70 -3.28
N PHE A 325 -17.09 9.03 -2.31
CA PHE A 325 -17.68 7.88 -1.62
C PHE A 325 -17.80 8.16 -0.13
N PRO A 326 -18.81 7.60 0.56
CA PRO A 326 -18.84 7.66 2.01
C PRO A 326 -17.60 6.93 2.56
N LEU A 327 -16.97 7.51 3.58
CA LEU A 327 -15.99 6.79 4.36
C LEU A 327 -16.71 5.65 5.13
N PRO A 328 -16.16 4.43 5.19
CA PRO A 328 -16.72 3.36 6.00
C PRO A 328 -16.96 3.83 7.44
N GLU A 329 -18.16 3.57 7.99
CA GLU A 329 -18.51 3.97 9.36
C GLU A 329 -17.47 3.47 10.37
N SER A 330 -16.92 2.30 10.11
CA SER A 330 -15.91 1.65 10.93
C SER A 330 -14.56 2.39 10.97
N LEU A 331 -14.32 3.35 10.07
CA LEU A 331 -13.15 4.24 10.08
C LEU A 331 -13.44 5.57 10.80
N ILE A 332 -14.72 5.95 10.93
CA ILE A 332 -15.18 7.21 11.52
C ILE A 332 -15.60 7.00 12.98
N ALA A 333 -16.21 5.85 13.30
CA ALA A 333 -16.71 5.54 14.62
C ALA A 333 -15.57 5.51 15.66
N PRO A 334 -15.79 6.12 16.85
CA PRO A 334 -14.76 6.34 17.86
C PRO A 334 -14.13 5.07 18.44
#